data_AF-A0A536E3F9-F1
#
_entry.id   AF-A0A536E3F9-F1
#
_cell.length_a   1.000
_cell.length_b   1.000
_cell.length_c   1.000
_cell.angle_alpha   90.00
_cell.angle_beta   90.00
_cell.angle_gamma   90.00
#
_symmetry.space_group_name_H-M   'P 1'
#
loop_
_entity.id
_entity.type
_entity.pdbx_description
1 polymer ?
#
loop_
_entity_poly.entity_id
_entity_poly.type
_entity_poly.pdbx_seq_one_letter_code
_entity_poly.pdbx_strand_id
1 'polypeptide(L)'
;MGCHEIVIKDTSGLLSPQATWELVTALKAMVKVPIDVHSHCSSGMAPMAYMAAVEAGAEVLDVAISPLAWGASQPAAESVVAALEGGEYDTGLDLDKMWDVQHDVEELKRRHIEHLSPVADRVDASILRYRMPGFMLEDIHRQLGAHNAMDRVGEVLEEANRVRQDLGYPPLVAPIRQMIATQAVNNVIGGERYATVTQELKDYLQGLYGRPPVPADHELRRLVLGREEPITIRPADLLEPQVEGARQQVKKLGFDPSDDTVLIHLMFPHLAPAYMRGPQPEQKDGEKPAAAASKPAEASPPTAPPPAPEPVPVAAGTQSAEFDVEVEGEIFKVRVSGAGLSVAAAPGGAPTGANSAPAPPKIGEGTVLAPMQGLIVKVPVKPGDMVKLGDVVAVLEAMKMQNDIVTTVAGKVAAVYVKEGEVVSPNQPLLAIG
;
A
#
# COMPACT_ATOMS: atom_id res chain seq x y z
N MET A 1 33.92 1.12 -3.61
CA MET A 1 32.67 1.74 -3.10
C MET A 1 32.89 2.49 -1.78
N GLY A 2 33.84 2.07 -0.92
CA GLY A 2 34.17 2.85 0.29
C GLY A 2 33.07 2.82 1.35
N CYS A 3 32.20 1.80 1.33
CA CYS A 3 31.15 1.62 2.32
C CYS A 3 31.76 1.30 3.68
N HIS A 4 31.13 1.78 4.75
CA HIS A 4 31.54 1.53 6.13
C HIS A 4 30.98 0.24 6.71
N GLU A 5 29.98 -0.34 6.05
CA GLU A 5 29.16 -1.47 6.52
C GLU A 5 28.54 -2.18 5.31
N ILE A 6 28.18 -3.45 5.47
CA ILE A 6 27.38 -4.22 4.51
C ILE A 6 26.10 -4.70 5.21
N VAL A 7 24.96 -4.34 4.65
CA VAL A 7 23.64 -4.77 5.13
C VAL A 7 23.09 -5.90 4.28
N ILE A 8 22.79 -7.04 4.89
CA ILE A 8 21.96 -8.09 4.32
C ILE A 8 20.50 -7.74 4.60
N LYS A 9 19.79 -7.30 3.57
CA LYS A 9 18.40 -6.83 3.70
C LYS A 9 17.38 -7.86 3.21
N ASP A 10 16.84 -8.64 4.14
CA ASP A 10 15.74 -9.57 3.90
C ASP A 10 14.37 -8.93 4.18
N THR A 11 13.86 -8.21 3.19
CA THR A 11 12.57 -7.49 3.30
C THR A 11 11.34 -8.40 3.41
N SER A 12 11.49 -9.71 3.27
CA SER A 12 10.37 -10.67 3.20
C SER A 12 10.38 -11.68 4.35
N GLY A 13 11.43 -11.70 5.16
CA GLY A 13 11.61 -12.73 6.19
C GLY A 13 11.88 -14.11 5.60
N LEU A 14 12.54 -14.22 4.45
CA LEU A 14 12.76 -15.50 3.76
C LEU A 14 14.12 -16.13 4.05
N LEU A 15 15.03 -15.44 4.73
CA LEU A 15 16.32 -16.01 5.11
C LEU A 15 16.11 -17.14 6.12
N SER A 16 16.55 -18.34 5.73
CA SER A 16 16.64 -19.47 6.66
C SER A 16 17.89 -19.32 7.53
N PRO A 17 17.92 -19.94 8.72
CA PRO A 17 19.11 -19.94 9.57
C PRO A 17 20.36 -20.44 8.85
N GLN A 18 20.24 -21.55 8.11
CA GLN A 18 21.35 -22.12 7.35
C GLN A 18 21.87 -21.15 6.27
N ALA A 19 20.98 -20.58 5.46
CA ALA A 19 21.38 -19.65 4.41
C ALA A 19 22.01 -18.38 4.99
N THR A 20 21.53 -17.93 6.15
CA THR A 20 22.08 -16.78 6.86
C THR A 20 23.50 -17.07 7.33
N TRP A 21 23.71 -18.20 8.00
CA TRP A 21 25.04 -18.60 8.48
C TRP A 21 26.04 -18.70 7.33
N GLU A 22 25.66 -19.37 6.23
CA GLU A 22 26.52 -19.53 5.05
C GLU A 22 26.86 -18.18 4.41
N LEU A 23 25.87 -17.30 4.24
CA LEU A 23 26.04 -15.98 3.63
C LEU A 23 26.92 -15.07 4.49
N VAL A 24 26.62 -14.96 5.79
CA VAL A 24 27.39 -14.12 6.71
C VAL A 24 28.82 -14.62 6.80
N THR A 25 29.04 -15.93 6.98
CA THR A 25 30.39 -16.53 7.03
C THR A 25 31.19 -16.21 5.76
N ALA A 26 30.56 -16.37 4.58
CA ALA A 26 31.21 -16.05 3.32
C ALA A 26 31.57 -14.56 3.20
N LEU A 27 30.67 -13.67 3.61
CA LEU A 27 30.94 -12.23 3.60
C LEU A 27 32.04 -11.84 4.60
N LYS A 28 32.04 -12.39 5.82
CA LYS A 28 33.10 -12.16 6.82
C LYS A 28 34.47 -12.60 6.33
N ALA A 29 34.54 -13.66 5.53
CA ALA A 29 35.80 -14.10 4.93
C ALA A 29 36.31 -13.14 3.84
N MET A 30 35.41 -12.36 3.22
CA MET A 30 35.71 -11.51 2.06
C MET A 30 35.90 -10.04 2.42
N VAL A 31 35.26 -9.57 3.49
CA VAL A 31 35.23 -8.15 3.86
C VAL A 31 35.62 -7.92 5.32
N LYS A 32 36.15 -6.73 5.61
CA LYS A 32 36.54 -6.33 6.97
C LYS A 32 35.57 -5.36 7.64
N VAL A 33 34.62 -4.82 6.87
CA VAL A 33 33.59 -3.93 7.40
C VAL A 33 32.54 -4.74 8.15
N PRO A 34 31.86 -4.16 9.15
CA PRO A 34 30.77 -4.80 9.87
C PRO A 34 29.69 -5.33 8.93
N ILE A 35 29.07 -6.44 9.33
CA ILE A 35 27.91 -7.00 8.68
C ILE A 35 26.67 -6.75 9.54
N ASP A 36 25.68 -6.12 8.94
CA ASP A 36 24.34 -5.91 9.48
C ASP A 36 23.36 -6.90 8.84
N VAL A 37 22.55 -7.56 9.67
CA VAL A 37 21.46 -8.42 9.22
C VAL A 37 20.11 -7.82 9.59
N HIS A 38 19.38 -7.45 8.54
CA HIS A 38 18.01 -6.97 8.60
C HIS A 38 17.07 -8.05 8.10
N SER A 39 16.09 -8.46 8.92
CA SER A 39 15.02 -9.36 8.49
C SER A 39 13.69 -9.01 9.16
N HIS A 40 12.60 -9.42 8.52
CA HIS A 40 11.24 -9.27 9.02
C HIS A 40 10.71 -10.60 9.57
N CYS A 41 9.93 -10.55 10.63
CA CYS A 41 9.29 -11.69 11.29
C CYS A 41 8.13 -12.30 10.50
N SER A 42 7.93 -11.92 9.24
CA SER A 42 6.69 -12.23 8.51
C SER A 42 6.49 -13.72 8.34
N SER A 43 7.57 -14.47 8.12
CA SER A 43 7.53 -15.94 8.06
C SER A 43 7.70 -16.62 9.43
N GLY A 44 8.10 -15.87 10.46
CA GLY A 44 8.55 -16.39 11.76
C GLY A 44 10.01 -16.87 11.79
N MET A 45 10.76 -16.82 10.69
CA MET A 45 12.15 -17.31 10.66
C MET A 45 13.21 -16.32 11.15
N ALA A 46 12.90 -15.01 11.17
CA ALA A 46 13.88 -13.96 11.46
C ALA A 46 14.65 -14.15 12.79
N PRO A 47 14.01 -14.49 13.94
CA PRO A 47 14.76 -14.73 15.17
C PRO A 47 15.79 -15.86 15.07
N MET A 48 15.44 -16.95 14.38
CA MET A 48 16.37 -18.06 14.16
C MET A 48 17.49 -17.69 13.18
N ALA A 49 17.17 -16.87 12.17
CA ALA A 49 18.16 -16.32 11.25
C ALA A 49 19.14 -15.39 11.98
N TYR A 50 18.66 -14.58 12.92
CA TYR A 50 19.50 -13.69 13.72
C TYR A 50 20.49 -14.45 14.60
N MET A 51 20.04 -15.52 15.28
CA MET A 51 20.96 -16.37 16.04
C MET A 51 22.07 -16.94 15.14
N ALA A 52 21.69 -17.45 13.95
CA ALA A 52 22.65 -17.97 12.99
C ALA A 52 23.59 -16.90 12.42
N ALA A 53 23.11 -15.66 12.26
CA ALA A 53 23.94 -14.52 11.84
C ALA A 53 24.99 -14.16 12.90
N VAL A 54 24.58 -14.11 14.18
CA VAL A 54 25.46 -13.85 15.31
C VAL A 54 26.56 -14.91 15.39
N GLU A 55 26.19 -16.19 15.32
CA GLU A 55 27.15 -17.30 15.31
C GLU A 55 28.11 -17.28 14.11
N ALA A 56 27.68 -16.69 12.99
CA ALA A 56 28.52 -16.50 11.79
C ALA A 56 29.37 -15.22 11.84
N GLY A 57 29.22 -14.39 12.89
CA GLY A 57 30.02 -13.20 13.13
C GLY A 57 29.44 -11.89 12.55
N ALA A 58 28.13 -11.80 12.34
CA ALA A 58 27.46 -10.52 12.11
C ALA A 58 27.58 -9.62 13.36
N GLU A 59 27.72 -8.32 13.15
CA GLU A 59 27.95 -7.34 14.22
C GLU A 59 26.72 -6.50 14.55
N VAL A 60 25.76 -6.39 13.63
CA VAL A 60 24.57 -5.56 13.79
C VAL A 60 23.34 -6.39 13.41
N LEU A 61 22.27 -6.22 14.20
CA LEU A 61 20.96 -6.80 13.95
C LEU A 61 19.89 -5.71 14.07
N ASP A 62 19.02 -5.61 13.08
CA ASP A 62 17.89 -4.67 13.12
C ASP A 62 16.73 -5.24 13.96
N VAL A 63 16.35 -4.53 15.02
CA VAL A 63 15.29 -4.94 15.95
C VAL A 63 14.26 -3.84 16.17
N ALA A 64 13.06 -4.22 16.63
CA ALA A 64 12.00 -3.29 17.01
C ALA A 64 11.60 -3.51 18.47
N ILE A 65 11.17 -2.47 19.18
CA ILE A 65 10.60 -2.62 20.54
C ILE A 65 9.31 -3.44 20.46
N SER A 66 9.14 -4.38 21.40
CA SER A 66 8.19 -5.49 21.30
C SER A 66 6.73 -5.16 20.91
N PRO A 67 6.09 -4.04 21.31
CA PRO A 67 4.75 -3.68 20.88
C PRO A 67 4.65 -3.47 19.36
N LEU A 68 5.72 -3.00 18.72
CA LEU A 68 5.80 -2.77 17.27
C LEU A 68 6.67 -3.79 16.55
N ALA A 69 7.09 -4.86 17.24
CA ALA A 69 7.84 -5.97 16.67
C ALA A 69 6.92 -7.04 16.09
N TRP A 70 7.51 -8.08 15.51
CA TRP A 70 6.82 -9.26 14.95
C TRP A 70 6.01 -9.01 13.68
N GLY A 71 5.47 -10.08 13.11
CA GLY A 71 4.72 -10.02 11.85
C GLY A 71 5.50 -9.35 10.73
N ALA A 72 4.95 -8.30 10.14
CA ALA A 72 5.60 -7.50 9.11
C ALA A 72 6.74 -6.60 9.63
N SER A 73 7.07 -6.63 10.92
CA SER A 73 8.16 -5.90 11.57
C SER A 73 9.35 -6.80 11.89
N GLN A 74 10.36 -6.27 12.58
CA GLN A 74 11.59 -6.95 12.99
C GLN A 74 11.38 -7.83 14.25
N PRO A 75 12.34 -8.69 14.62
CA PRO A 75 12.37 -9.34 15.94
C PRO A 75 12.34 -8.32 17.08
N ALA A 76 11.72 -8.71 18.20
CA ALA A 76 11.67 -7.87 19.39
C ALA A 76 13.07 -7.66 19.98
N ALA A 77 13.45 -6.41 20.18
CA ALA A 77 14.76 -6.02 20.67
C ALA A 77 15.05 -6.64 22.04
N GLU A 78 14.06 -6.59 22.93
CA GLU A 78 14.15 -7.15 24.28
C GLU A 78 14.41 -8.66 24.23
N SER A 79 13.75 -9.37 23.31
CA SER A 79 13.94 -10.81 23.14
C SER A 79 15.32 -11.16 22.58
N VAL A 80 15.83 -10.36 21.64
CA VAL A 80 17.18 -10.57 21.08
C VAL A 80 18.25 -10.28 22.12
N VAL A 81 18.15 -9.16 22.84
CA VAL A 81 19.10 -8.79 23.90
C VAL A 81 19.11 -9.84 25.01
N ALA A 82 17.94 -10.23 25.53
CA ALA A 82 17.83 -11.25 26.57
C ALA A 82 18.35 -12.63 26.12
N ALA A 83 18.24 -12.97 24.83
CA ALA A 83 18.75 -14.23 24.30
C ALA A 83 20.30 -14.27 24.27
N LEU A 84 20.97 -13.12 24.22
CA LEU A 84 22.44 -13.01 24.16
C LEU A 84 23.07 -12.68 25.51
N GLU A 85 22.29 -12.26 26.50
CA GLU A 85 22.74 -11.86 27.84
C GLU A 85 23.53 -12.97 28.54
N GLY A 86 24.69 -12.61 29.11
CA GLY A 86 25.60 -13.52 29.80
C GLY A 86 26.39 -14.48 28.90
N GLY A 87 26.19 -14.41 27.58
CA GLY A 87 26.87 -15.23 26.57
C GLY A 87 28.14 -14.58 25.98
N GLU A 88 28.72 -15.24 24.98
CA GLU A 88 29.86 -14.71 24.21
C GLU A 88 29.50 -13.45 23.41
N TYR A 89 28.24 -13.35 23.01
CA TYR A 89 27.70 -12.28 22.16
C TYR A 89 26.85 -11.27 22.95
N ASP A 90 27.06 -11.19 24.26
CA ASP A 90 26.32 -10.26 25.12
C ASP A 90 26.44 -8.83 24.57
N THR A 91 25.28 -8.18 24.39
CA THR A 91 25.21 -6.83 23.84
C THR A 91 25.60 -5.74 24.86
N GLY A 92 25.56 -6.06 26.16
CA GLY A 92 25.76 -5.09 27.24
C GLY A 92 24.65 -4.04 27.34
N LEU A 93 23.52 -4.23 26.65
CA LEU A 93 22.37 -3.33 26.72
C LEU A 93 21.55 -3.60 28.00
N ASP A 94 21.04 -2.51 28.57
CA ASP A 94 20.31 -2.50 29.83
C ASP A 94 18.83 -2.82 29.58
N LEU A 95 18.43 -4.06 29.83
CA LEU A 95 17.05 -4.53 29.62
C LEU A 95 16.03 -3.76 30.46
N ASP A 96 16.38 -3.29 31.67
CA ASP A 96 15.46 -2.53 32.52
C ASP A 96 15.07 -1.21 31.84
N LYS A 97 16.02 -0.52 31.21
CA LYS A 97 15.72 0.68 30.41
C LYS A 97 14.89 0.39 29.17
N MET A 98 15.02 -0.80 28.59
CA MET A 98 14.20 -1.20 27.44
C MET A 98 12.74 -1.41 27.85
N TRP A 99 12.48 -1.88 29.08
CA TRP A 99 11.12 -2.02 29.60
C TRP A 99 10.40 -0.67 29.79
N ASP A 100 11.12 0.38 30.20
CA ASP A 100 10.54 1.72 30.27
C ASP A 100 10.06 2.20 28.88
N VAL A 101 10.90 2.03 27.85
CA VAL A 101 10.55 2.38 26.46
C VAL A 101 9.42 1.50 25.93
N GLN A 102 9.45 0.20 26.25
CA GLN A 102 8.40 -0.74 25.89
C GLN A 102 7.04 -0.28 26.39
N HIS A 103 6.96 0.19 27.64
CA HIS A 103 5.72 0.66 28.25
C HIS A 103 5.15 1.90 27.54
N ASP A 104 6.01 2.87 27.25
CA ASP A 104 5.62 4.09 26.52
C ASP A 104 5.09 3.76 25.12
N VAL A 105 5.77 2.84 24.41
CA VAL A 105 5.38 2.42 23.06
C VAL A 105 4.09 1.58 23.08
N GLU A 106 3.87 0.74 24.10
CA GLU A 106 2.62 -0.01 24.28
C GLU A 106 1.43 0.94 24.48
N GLU A 107 1.61 2.00 25.29
CA GLU A 107 0.57 3.01 25.46
C GLU A 107 0.24 3.73 24.14
N LEU A 108 1.27 4.07 23.36
CA LEU A 108 1.11 4.66 22.03
C LEU A 108 0.39 3.69 21.07
N LYS A 109 0.78 2.41 21.05
CA LYS A 109 0.14 1.37 20.23
C LYS A 109 -1.34 1.30 20.53
N ARG A 110 -1.72 1.27 21.81
CA ARG A 110 -3.12 1.21 22.25
C ARG A 110 -3.92 2.44 21.84
N ARG A 111 -3.30 3.62 21.86
CA ARG A 111 -3.93 4.89 21.45
C ARG A 111 -4.16 5.02 19.94
N HIS A 112 -3.41 4.27 19.14
CA HIS A 112 -3.42 4.33 17.67
C HIS A 112 -3.70 2.97 17.02
N ILE A 113 -4.35 2.05 17.76
CA ILE A 113 -4.57 0.67 17.33
C ILE A 113 -5.39 0.59 16.05
N GLU A 114 -6.26 1.58 15.81
CA GLU A 114 -7.08 1.73 14.60
C GLU A 114 -6.27 1.96 13.32
N HIS A 115 -5.02 2.43 13.46
CA HIS A 115 -4.10 2.64 12.33
C HIS A 115 -3.22 1.42 12.05
N LEU A 116 -3.28 0.38 12.89
CA LEU A 116 -2.46 -0.81 12.75
C LEU A 116 -3.22 -1.91 12.02
N SER A 117 -2.54 -2.57 11.08
CA SER A 117 -3.09 -3.72 10.37
C SER A 117 -2.97 -4.98 11.23
N PRO A 118 -4.09 -5.62 11.63
CA PRO A 118 -4.04 -6.89 12.37
C PRO A 118 -3.40 -8.03 11.56
N VAL A 119 -3.40 -7.90 10.23
CA VAL A 119 -2.75 -8.86 9.33
C VAL A 119 -1.23 -8.67 9.38
N ALA A 120 -0.78 -7.43 9.38
CA ALA A 120 0.65 -7.11 9.47
C ALA A 120 1.23 -7.40 10.86
N ASP A 121 0.45 -7.31 11.93
CA ASP A 121 0.91 -7.61 13.31
C ASP A 121 1.08 -9.12 13.58
N ARG A 122 0.74 -9.97 12.60
CA ARG A 122 0.73 -11.44 12.71
C ARG A 122 1.87 -12.06 11.91
N VAL A 123 2.40 -13.17 12.41
CA VAL A 123 3.25 -14.09 11.62
C VAL A 123 2.40 -14.88 10.60
N ASP A 124 2.85 -14.92 9.36
CA ASP A 124 2.25 -15.69 8.28
C ASP A 124 3.25 -16.62 7.59
N ALA A 125 3.31 -17.86 8.07
CA ALA A 125 4.18 -18.90 7.50
C ALA A 125 3.82 -19.28 6.05
N SER A 126 2.66 -18.90 5.53
CA SER A 126 2.29 -19.17 4.13
C SER A 126 3.24 -18.47 3.14
N ILE A 127 3.92 -17.39 3.56
CA ILE A 127 4.98 -16.71 2.82
C ILE A 127 6.11 -17.70 2.41
N LEU A 128 6.37 -18.72 3.23
CA LEU A 128 7.37 -19.75 2.91
C LEU A 128 6.96 -20.64 1.74
N ARG A 129 5.66 -20.87 1.57
CA ARG A 129 5.10 -21.65 0.46
C ARG A 129 5.23 -20.88 -0.84
N TYR A 130 4.89 -19.60 -0.84
CA TYR A 130 4.79 -18.79 -2.05
C TYR A 130 6.08 -18.02 -2.38
N ARG A 131 7.01 -17.92 -1.42
CA ARG A 131 8.26 -17.15 -1.51
C ARG A 131 8.02 -15.68 -1.90
N MET A 132 6.90 -15.11 -1.45
CA MET A 132 6.46 -13.76 -1.76
C MET A 132 6.26 -12.93 -0.50
N PRO A 133 6.61 -11.64 -0.49
CA PRO A 133 6.35 -10.75 0.65
C PRO A 133 4.84 -10.65 0.95
N GLY A 134 4.46 -10.56 2.23
CA GLY A 134 3.05 -10.46 2.63
C GLY A 134 2.28 -9.31 1.98
N PHE A 135 2.89 -8.12 1.88
CA PHE A 135 2.29 -6.96 1.20
C PHE A 135 1.98 -7.21 -0.28
N MET A 136 2.73 -8.10 -0.95
CA MET A 136 2.44 -8.47 -2.33
C MET A 136 1.19 -9.35 -2.41
N LEU A 137 0.98 -10.24 -1.42
CA LEU A 137 -0.24 -11.05 -1.31
C LEU A 137 -1.48 -10.18 -1.06
N GLU A 138 -1.37 -9.19 -0.16
CA GLU A 138 -2.46 -8.24 0.10
C GLU A 138 -2.87 -7.48 -1.15
N ASP A 139 -1.89 -7.04 -1.95
CA ASP A 139 -2.17 -6.35 -3.20
C ASP A 139 -2.84 -7.26 -4.25
N ILE A 140 -2.36 -8.50 -4.39
CA ILE A 140 -2.99 -9.52 -5.24
C ILE A 140 -4.45 -9.78 -4.81
N HIS A 141 -4.71 -9.94 -3.50
CA HIS A 141 -6.05 -10.14 -2.98
C HIS A 141 -6.96 -8.94 -3.26
N ARG A 142 -6.46 -7.71 -3.07
CA ARG A 142 -7.21 -6.49 -3.37
C ARG A 142 -7.60 -6.42 -4.85
N GLN A 143 -6.65 -6.69 -5.75
CA GLN A 143 -6.89 -6.65 -7.19
C GLN A 143 -7.86 -7.76 -7.62
N LEU A 144 -7.67 -9.01 -7.15
CA LEU A 144 -8.59 -10.11 -7.46
C LEU A 144 -9.99 -9.90 -6.89
N GLY A 145 -10.10 -9.28 -5.72
CA GLY A 145 -11.38 -8.89 -5.14
C GLY A 145 -12.14 -7.91 -6.02
N ALA A 146 -11.45 -6.91 -6.60
CA ALA A 146 -12.06 -5.97 -7.54
C ALA A 146 -12.56 -6.65 -8.84
N HIS A 147 -11.96 -7.79 -9.21
CA HIS A 147 -12.37 -8.60 -10.35
C HIS A 147 -13.33 -9.76 -9.99
N ASN A 148 -13.75 -9.89 -8.73
CA ASN A 148 -14.53 -11.02 -8.23
C ASN A 148 -13.90 -12.40 -8.58
N ALA A 149 -12.56 -12.49 -8.54
CA ALA A 149 -11.78 -13.66 -8.98
C ALA A 149 -10.88 -14.23 -7.88
N MET A 150 -11.34 -14.17 -6.62
CA MET A 150 -10.57 -14.61 -5.45
C MET A 150 -10.26 -16.11 -5.44
N ASP A 151 -11.02 -16.92 -6.18
CA ASP A 151 -10.76 -18.34 -6.40
C ASP A 151 -9.48 -18.59 -7.21
N ARG A 152 -8.97 -17.58 -7.91
CA ARG A 152 -7.79 -17.67 -8.79
C ARG A 152 -6.48 -17.22 -8.14
N VAL A 153 -6.46 -16.99 -6.83
CA VAL A 153 -5.25 -16.57 -6.08
C VAL A 153 -4.06 -17.49 -6.34
N GLY A 154 -4.28 -18.81 -6.32
CA GLY A 154 -3.22 -19.79 -6.58
C GLY A 154 -2.56 -19.61 -7.95
N GLU A 155 -3.38 -19.41 -8.99
CA GLU A 155 -2.90 -19.16 -10.36
C GLU A 155 -2.07 -17.87 -10.44
N VAL A 156 -2.52 -16.80 -9.78
CA VAL A 156 -1.79 -15.51 -9.77
C VAL A 156 -0.44 -15.64 -9.07
N LEU A 157 -0.35 -16.40 -7.98
CA LEU A 157 0.92 -16.58 -7.26
C LEU A 157 1.94 -17.38 -8.08
N GLU A 158 1.49 -18.40 -8.80
CA GLU A 158 2.34 -19.12 -9.75
C GLU A 158 2.77 -18.21 -10.90
N GLU A 159 1.84 -17.43 -11.44
CA GLU A 159 2.13 -16.49 -12.51
C GLU A 159 3.09 -15.39 -12.08
N ALA A 160 2.98 -14.87 -10.86
CA ALA A 160 3.90 -13.88 -10.33
C ALA A 160 5.34 -14.42 -10.23
N ASN A 161 5.52 -15.70 -9.91
CA ASN A 161 6.83 -16.34 -9.95
C ASN A 161 7.36 -16.45 -11.39
N ARG A 162 6.51 -16.79 -12.37
CA ARG A 162 6.88 -16.83 -13.79
C ARG A 162 7.23 -15.44 -14.33
N VAL A 163 6.43 -14.42 -14.02
CA VAL A 163 6.72 -13.03 -14.39
C VAL A 163 8.05 -12.58 -13.79
N ARG A 164 8.31 -12.87 -12.50
CA ARG A 164 9.60 -12.55 -11.88
C ARG A 164 10.78 -13.20 -12.61
N GLN A 165 10.63 -14.46 -13.03
CA GLN A 165 11.64 -15.16 -13.81
C GLN A 165 11.85 -14.49 -15.18
N ASP A 166 10.78 -14.21 -15.91
CA ASP A 166 10.84 -13.56 -17.22
C ASP A 166 11.49 -12.16 -17.15
N LEU A 167 11.35 -11.46 -16.02
CA LEU A 167 11.99 -10.18 -15.76
C LEU A 167 13.45 -10.28 -15.29
N GLY A 168 14.02 -11.49 -15.18
CA GLY A 168 15.42 -11.69 -14.81
C GLY A 168 15.69 -11.73 -13.31
N TYR A 169 14.73 -12.21 -12.52
CA TYR A 169 14.79 -12.34 -11.06
C TYR A 169 15.11 -11.04 -10.30
N PRO A 170 14.43 -9.91 -10.56
CA PRO A 170 14.66 -8.73 -9.76
C PRO A 170 14.31 -8.97 -8.27
N PRO A 171 14.92 -8.19 -7.36
CA PRO A 171 14.57 -8.20 -5.95
C PRO A 171 13.12 -7.73 -5.77
N LEU A 172 12.37 -8.39 -4.88
CA LEU A 172 10.95 -8.09 -4.60
C LEU A 172 10.78 -6.91 -3.64
N VAL A 173 11.38 -5.78 -4.00
CA VAL A 173 11.25 -4.50 -3.29
C VAL A 173 10.38 -3.55 -4.10
N ALA A 174 9.82 -2.53 -3.44
CA ALA A 174 9.08 -1.50 -4.17
C ALA A 174 10.03 -0.74 -5.13
N PRO A 175 9.56 -0.36 -6.33
CA PRO A 175 8.22 -0.58 -6.88
C PRO A 175 8.04 -1.92 -7.64
N ILE A 176 9.13 -2.67 -7.85
CA ILE A 176 9.18 -3.89 -8.68
C ILE A 176 8.16 -4.94 -8.21
N ARG A 177 8.01 -5.13 -6.90
CA ARG A 177 7.05 -6.11 -6.36
C ARG A 177 5.61 -5.84 -6.80
N GLN A 178 5.18 -4.57 -6.83
CA GLN A 178 3.83 -4.19 -7.25
C GLN A 178 3.67 -4.42 -8.75
N MET A 179 4.67 -4.02 -9.55
CA MET A 179 4.69 -4.27 -10.99
C MET A 179 4.53 -5.76 -11.32
N ILE A 180 5.24 -6.65 -10.62
CA ILE A 180 5.09 -8.11 -10.81
C ILE A 180 3.70 -8.58 -10.40
N ALA A 181 3.16 -8.11 -9.27
CA ALA A 181 1.83 -8.50 -8.80
C ALA A 181 0.74 -8.10 -9.80
N THR A 182 0.73 -6.83 -10.23
CA THR A 182 -0.22 -6.31 -11.22
C THR A 182 -0.09 -7.03 -12.55
N GLN A 183 1.13 -7.26 -13.06
CA GLN A 183 1.29 -7.99 -14.31
C GLN A 183 0.80 -9.44 -14.20
N ALA A 184 1.01 -10.11 -13.07
CA ALA A 184 0.52 -11.46 -12.85
C ALA A 184 -1.01 -11.52 -12.82
N VAL A 185 -1.66 -10.55 -12.15
CA VAL A 185 -3.13 -10.42 -12.15
C VAL A 185 -3.62 -10.19 -13.59
N ASN A 186 -3.01 -9.28 -14.35
CA ASN A 186 -3.39 -9.01 -15.74
C ASN A 186 -3.27 -10.25 -16.62
N ASN A 187 -2.17 -11.01 -16.50
CA ASN A 187 -1.95 -12.24 -17.27
C ASN A 187 -3.02 -13.30 -16.96
N VAL A 188 -3.36 -13.49 -15.68
CA VAL A 188 -4.32 -14.51 -15.24
C VAL A 188 -5.75 -14.12 -15.59
N ILE A 189 -6.17 -12.89 -15.28
CA ILE A 189 -7.51 -12.39 -15.56
C ILE A 189 -7.74 -12.23 -17.06
N GLY A 190 -6.75 -11.72 -17.80
CA GLY A 190 -6.80 -11.58 -19.25
C GLY A 190 -6.75 -12.91 -20.01
N GLY A 191 -6.25 -13.98 -19.38
CA GLY A 191 -6.16 -15.32 -19.98
C GLY A 191 -5.02 -15.48 -21.00
N GLU A 192 -4.28 -14.42 -21.29
CA GLU A 192 -3.12 -14.42 -22.19
C GLU A 192 -1.97 -13.64 -21.55
N ARG A 193 -0.78 -14.26 -21.50
CA ARG A 193 0.40 -13.65 -20.87
C ARG A 193 0.86 -12.45 -21.70
N TYR A 194 1.02 -11.29 -21.04
CA TYR A 194 1.53 -10.05 -21.63
C TYR A 194 0.70 -9.49 -22.80
N ALA A 195 -0.58 -9.88 -22.92
CA ALA A 195 -1.52 -9.24 -23.86
C ALA A 195 -1.78 -7.77 -23.47
N THR A 196 -1.78 -7.49 -22.17
CA THR A 196 -1.76 -6.14 -21.61
C THR A 196 -0.52 -5.98 -20.76
N VAL A 197 0.26 -4.94 -21.03
CA VAL A 197 1.52 -4.64 -20.33
C VAL A 197 1.44 -3.22 -19.79
N THR A 198 1.85 -3.03 -18.54
CA THR A 198 1.87 -1.72 -17.92
C THR A 198 3.08 -0.90 -18.37
N GLN A 199 3.00 0.43 -18.26
CA GLN A 199 4.10 1.30 -18.61
C GLN A 199 5.33 1.04 -17.73
N GLU A 200 5.14 0.70 -16.45
CA GLU A 200 6.23 0.40 -15.52
C GLU A 200 7.01 -0.85 -15.96
N LEU A 201 6.32 -1.88 -16.45
CA LEU A 201 6.99 -3.07 -16.96
C LEU A 201 7.77 -2.75 -18.23
N LYS A 202 7.20 -1.92 -19.12
CA LYS A 202 7.93 -1.41 -20.29
C LYS A 202 9.19 -0.66 -19.86
N ASP A 203 9.07 0.27 -18.92
CA ASP A 203 10.17 1.08 -18.40
C ASP A 203 11.26 0.23 -17.73
N TYR A 204 10.86 -0.83 -17.01
CA TYR A 204 11.77 -1.82 -16.46
C TYR A 204 12.56 -2.55 -17.54
N LEU A 205 11.88 -3.05 -18.58
CA LEU A 205 12.55 -3.71 -19.71
C LEU A 205 13.42 -2.75 -20.51
N GLN A 206 13.05 -1.46 -20.56
CA GLN A 206 13.82 -0.39 -21.18
C GLN A 206 15.09 -0.03 -20.37
N GLY A 207 15.25 -0.59 -19.16
CA GLY A 207 16.43 -0.39 -18.31
C GLY A 207 16.34 0.82 -17.39
N LEU A 208 15.17 1.49 -17.30
CA LEU A 208 14.98 2.69 -16.45
C LEU A 208 15.01 2.37 -14.95
N TYR A 209 14.91 1.09 -14.59
CA TYR A 209 15.05 0.58 -13.22
C TYR A 209 16.44 -0.02 -12.95
N GLY A 210 17.37 0.16 -13.88
CA GLY A 210 18.70 -0.45 -13.84
C GLY A 210 18.71 -1.85 -14.46
N ARG A 211 19.81 -2.57 -14.21
CA ARG A 211 20.06 -3.88 -14.82
C ARG A 211 19.59 -5.02 -13.89
N PRO A 212 18.81 -5.99 -14.39
CA PRO A 212 18.43 -7.16 -13.61
C PRO A 212 19.64 -8.08 -13.30
N PRO A 213 19.56 -8.90 -12.24
CA PRO A 213 20.60 -9.88 -11.90
C PRO A 213 20.91 -10.85 -13.06
N VAL A 214 19.87 -11.28 -13.75
CA VAL A 214 19.94 -12.13 -14.96
C VAL A 214 19.25 -11.37 -16.10
N PRO A 215 19.71 -11.49 -17.37
CA PRO A 215 18.98 -10.89 -18.48
C PRO A 215 17.50 -11.31 -18.49
N ALA A 216 16.62 -10.33 -18.73
CA ALA A 216 15.20 -10.61 -18.94
C ALA A 216 15.00 -11.47 -20.20
N ASP A 217 13.88 -12.18 -20.26
CA ASP A 217 13.52 -13.03 -21.38
C ASP A 217 13.52 -12.25 -22.69
N HIS A 218 14.16 -12.84 -23.71
CA HIS A 218 14.39 -12.17 -24.98
C HIS A 218 13.09 -12.00 -25.77
N GLU A 219 12.17 -12.96 -25.69
CA GLU A 219 10.90 -12.88 -26.40
C GLU A 219 9.96 -11.86 -25.74
N LEU A 220 9.91 -11.82 -24.41
CA LEU A 220 9.20 -10.79 -23.67
C LEU A 220 9.73 -9.39 -24.01
N ARG A 221 11.06 -9.22 -23.97
CA ARG A 221 11.67 -7.93 -24.32
C ARG A 221 11.31 -7.51 -25.74
N ARG A 222 11.36 -8.42 -26.72
CA ARG A 222 10.98 -8.16 -28.11
C ARG A 222 9.50 -7.84 -28.25
N LEU A 223 8.63 -8.51 -27.51
CA LEU A 223 7.19 -8.27 -27.49
C LEU A 223 6.86 -6.85 -27.00
N VAL A 224 7.49 -6.43 -25.90
CA VAL A 224 7.16 -5.17 -25.21
C VAL A 224 7.87 -3.96 -25.83
N LEU A 225 9.14 -4.08 -26.20
CA LEU A 225 9.95 -2.98 -26.72
C LEU A 225 9.98 -2.92 -28.25
N GLY A 226 9.59 -4.00 -28.93
CA GLY A 226 9.66 -4.09 -30.39
C GLY A 226 11.10 -3.95 -30.89
N ARG A 227 11.44 -2.78 -31.42
CA ARG A 227 12.78 -2.43 -31.95
C ARG A 227 13.55 -1.47 -31.04
N GLU A 228 12.96 -1.04 -29.93
CA GLU A 228 13.62 -0.16 -28.98
C GLU A 228 14.72 -0.94 -28.23
N GLU A 229 15.92 -0.35 -28.17
CA GLU A 229 17.03 -0.90 -27.38
C GLU A 229 16.97 -0.32 -25.97
N PRO A 230 17.04 -1.15 -24.91
CA PRO A 230 17.17 -0.71 -23.53
C PRO A 230 18.41 0.14 -23.33
N ILE A 231 18.34 1.06 -22.37
CA ILE A 231 19.50 1.80 -21.92
C ILE A 231 20.48 0.87 -21.21
N THR A 232 21.78 1.16 -21.35
CA THR A 232 22.86 0.39 -20.73
C THR A 232 23.64 1.21 -19.70
N ILE A 233 23.29 2.49 -19.56
CA ILE A 233 23.86 3.43 -18.59
C ILE A 233 22.95 3.57 -17.37
N ARG A 234 23.41 4.29 -16.35
CA ARG A 234 22.58 4.60 -15.19
C ARG A 234 21.45 5.53 -15.64
N PRO A 235 20.17 5.23 -15.35
CA PRO A 235 19.03 6.07 -15.76
C PRO A 235 19.17 7.54 -15.33
N ALA A 236 19.75 7.78 -14.15
CA ALA A 236 19.98 9.13 -13.62
C ALA A 236 20.96 9.96 -14.47
N ASP A 237 21.81 9.34 -15.29
CA ASP A 237 22.75 10.06 -16.16
C ASP A 237 22.05 10.66 -17.40
N LEU A 238 20.77 10.32 -17.62
CA LEU A 238 19.91 10.93 -18.63
C LEU A 238 19.20 12.20 -18.11
N LEU A 239 19.28 12.48 -16.81
CA LEU A 239 18.60 13.60 -16.19
C LEU A 239 19.49 14.85 -16.17
N GLU A 240 18.93 15.98 -16.59
CA GLU A 240 19.58 17.29 -16.43
C GLU A 240 19.53 17.76 -14.97
N PRO A 241 20.49 18.58 -14.49
CA PRO A 241 20.43 19.15 -13.14
C PRO A 241 19.17 19.99 -12.88
N GLN A 242 18.36 19.60 -11.88
CA GLN A 242 17.03 20.20 -11.66
C GLN A 242 16.96 21.20 -10.49
N VAL A 243 17.98 21.25 -9.63
CA VAL A 243 17.93 21.99 -8.35
C VAL A 243 17.64 23.49 -8.54
N GLU A 244 18.34 24.15 -9.46
CA GLU A 244 18.15 25.59 -9.68
C GLU A 244 16.77 25.90 -10.29
N GLY A 245 16.31 25.03 -11.19
CA GLY A 245 14.95 25.12 -11.74
C GLY A 245 13.89 24.98 -10.66
N ALA A 246 14.05 24.03 -9.74
CA ALA A 246 13.16 23.83 -8.61
C ALA A 246 13.17 25.03 -7.64
N ARG A 247 14.33 25.64 -7.35
CA ARG A 247 14.40 26.88 -6.55
C ARG A 247 13.53 27.99 -7.14
N GLN A 248 13.56 28.16 -8.46
CA GLN A 248 12.74 29.17 -9.13
C GLN A 248 11.24 28.83 -9.08
N GLN A 249 10.89 27.54 -9.18
CA GLN A 249 9.49 27.09 -9.07
C GLN A 249 8.94 27.32 -7.66
N VAL A 250 9.71 26.97 -6.62
CA VAL A 250 9.32 27.19 -5.22
C VAL A 250 9.13 28.68 -4.93
N LYS A 251 10.04 29.55 -5.39
CA LYS A 251 9.87 31.02 -5.30
C LYS A 251 8.58 31.49 -5.98
N LYS A 252 8.28 30.98 -7.19
CA LYS A 252 7.05 31.33 -7.94
C LYS A 252 5.78 30.89 -7.23
N LEU A 253 5.83 29.80 -6.47
CA LEU A 253 4.74 29.32 -5.64
C LEU A 253 4.56 30.14 -4.34
N GLY A 254 5.46 31.10 -4.07
CA GLY A 254 5.38 31.98 -2.91
C GLY A 254 5.99 31.38 -1.64
N PHE A 255 6.77 30.31 -1.74
CA PHE A 255 7.46 29.70 -0.61
C PHE A 255 8.95 30.10 -0.58
N ASP A 256 9.55 30.01 0.61
CA ASP A 256 10.99 30.20 0.78
C ASP A 256 11.75 29.02 0.14
N PRO A 257 12.68 29.25 -0.80
CA PRO A 257 13.40 28.21 -1.53
C PRO A 257 14.60 27.66 -0.73
N SER A 258 14.36 27.29 0.53
CA SER A 258 15.31 26.55 1.35
C SER A 258 15.62 25.19 0.72
N ASP A 259 16.74 24.57 1.11
CA ASP A 259 17.14 23.26 0.58
C ASP A 259 16.08 22.19 0.86
N ASP A 260 15.45 22.21 2.04
CA ASP A 260 14.38 21.28 2.41
C ASP A 260 13.13 21.50 1.54
N THR A 261 12.71 22.75 1.35
CA THR A 261 11.54 23.07 0.52
C THR A 261 11.75 22.66 -0.94
N VAL A 262 12.96 22.90 -1.46
CA VAL A 262 13.35 22.51 -2.81
C VAL A 262 13.40 21.00 -2.96
N LEU A 263 13.95 20.28 -1.96
CA LEU A 263 14.01 18.82 -1.98
C LEU A 263 12.61 18.21 -1.94
N ILE A 264 11.72 18.70 -1.06
CA ILE A 264 10.32 18.24 -0.99
C ILE A 264 9.61 18.49 -2.32
N HIS A 265 9.83 19.65 -2.94
CA HIS A 265 9.26 19.97 -4.26
C HIS A 265 9.81 19.07 -5.38
N LEU A 266 11.10 18.76 -5.36
CA LEU A 266 11.71 17.84 -6.33
C LEU A 266 11.18 16.40 -6.18
N MET A 267 11.01 15.93 -4.94
CA MET A 267 10.54 14.56 -4.68
C MET A 267 9.03 14.40 -4.87
N PHE A 268 8.24 15.43 -4.52
CA PHE A 268 6.78 15.38 -4.50
C PHE A 268 6.15 16.67 -5.06
N PRO A 269 6.37 17.03 -6.33
CA PRO A 269 6.01 18.35 -6.86
C PRO A 269 4.52 18.69 -6.74
N HIS A 270 3.64 17.69 -6.75
CA HIS A 270 2.20 17.87 -6.63
C HIS A 270 1.72 17.99 -5.17
N LEU A 271 2.39 17.32 -4.23
CA LEU A 271 2.03 17.32 -2.81
C LEU A 271 2.72 18.45 -2.04
N ALA A 272 3.89 18.87 -2.51
CA ALA A 272 4.72 19.90 -1.90
C ALA A 272 3.96 21.20 -1.59
N PRO A 273 3.18 21.80 -2.51
CA PRO A 273 2.48 23.05 -2.23
C PRO A 273 1.40 22.92 -1.14
N ALA A 274 0.75 21.75 -1.04
CA ALA A 274 -0.24 21.50 0.01
C ALA A 274 0.47 21.29 1.36
N TYR A 275 1.54 20.48 1.38
CA TYR A 275 2.35 20.23 2.57
C TYR A 275 2.95 21.52 3.16
N MET A 276 3.53 22.38 2.30
CA MET A 276 4.18 23.64 2.71
C MET A 276 3.19 24.67 3.25
N ARG A 277 1.91 24.63 2.84
CA ARG A 277 0.86 25.48 3.41
C ARG A 277 0.45 25.05 4.82
N GLY A 278 0.85 23.85 5.25
CA GLY A 278 0.41 23.27 6.51
C GLY A 278 -1.05 22.80 6.46
N PRO A 279 -1.53 22.18 7.54
CA PRO A 279 -2.93 21.78 7.66
C PRO A 279 -3.84 23.01 7.53
N GLN A 280 -4.80 22.96 6.61
CA GLN A 280 -5.90 23.92 6.63
C GLN A 280 -6.77 23.64 7.85
N PRO A 281 -7.30 24.66 8.54
CA PRO A 281 -8.21 24.44 9.65
C PRO A 281 -9.38 23.58 9.15
N GLU A 282 -9.60 22.44 9.80
CA GLU A 282 -10.76 21.59 9.53
C GLU A 282 -12.01 22.47 9.62
N GLN A 283 -12.81 22.52 8.55
CA GLN A 283 -14.21 22.88 8.72
C GLN A 283 -14.77 21.85 9.71
N LYS A 284 -15.13 22.33 10.91
CA LYS A 284 -15.87 21.54 11.89
C LYS A 284 -17.24 21.22 11.30
N ASP A 285 -17.31 20.25 10.41
CA ASP A 285 -18.52 19.48 10.20
C ASP A 285 -18.80 18.77 11.52
N GLY A 286 -20.00 19.00 12.05
CA GLY A 286 -20.37 18.87 13.46
C GLY A 286 -19.74 17.67 14.18
N GLU A 287 -19.28 17.94 15.40
CA GLU A 287 -18.78 16.97 16.37
C GLU A 287 -19.55 15.64 16.29
N LYS A 288 -18.91 14.61 15.72
CA LYS A 288 -19.29 13.23 16.03
C LYS A 288 -19.13 13.07 17.54
N PRO A 289 -20.18 12.69 18.29
CA PRO A 289 -20.01 12.41 19.71
C PRO A 289 -19.00 11.28 19.83
N ALA A 290 -17.91 11.54 20.57
CA ALA A 290 -17.00 10.50 21.00
C ALA A 290 -17.83 9.41 21.67
N ALA A 291 -17.79 8.19 21.12
CA ALA A 291 -18.40 7.04 21.76
C ALA A 291 -17.78 6.93 23.16
N ALA A 292 -18.60 7.18 24.18
CA ALA A 292 -18.16 7.13 25.56
C ALA A 292 -17.57 5.73 25.81
N ALA A 293 -16.28 5.70 26.11
CA ALA A 293 -15.63 4.50 26.61
C ALA A 293 -16.40 4.03 27.84
N SER A 294 -17.03 2.86 27.75
CA SER A 294 -17.62 2.19 28.89
C SER A 294 -16.52 1.84 29.87
N LYS A 295 -16.59 2.41 31.08
CA LYS A 295 -15.71 2.06 32.19
C LYS A 295 -15.83 0.54 32.47
N PRO A 296 -14.72 -0.18 32.71
CA PRO A 296 -14.80 -1.55 33.22
C PRO A 296 -15.41 -1.52 34.62
N ALA A 297 -16.46 -2.31 34.84
CA ALA A 297 -17.01 -2.53 36.18
C ALA A 297 -16.04 -3.40 36.99
N GLU A 298 -15.77 -2.99 38.24
CA GLU A 298 -15.00 -3.75 39.21
C GLU A 298 -15.65 -5.11 39.49
N ALA A 299 -14.85 -6.18 39.41
CA ALA A 299 -15.27 -7.52 39.75
C ALA A 299 -15.26 -7.75 41.28
N SER A 300 -16.37 -8.23 41.83
CA SER A 300 -16.43 -8.82 43.17
C SER A 300 -16.29 -10.35 43.11
N PRO A 301 -15.81 -11.03 44.17
CA PRO A 301 -15.35 -12.42 44.12
C PRO A 301 -16.47 -13.47 44.00
N PRO A 302 -16.15 -14.72 43.59
CA PRO A 302 -17.14 -15.68 43.11
C PRO A 302 -17.84 -16.43 44.24
N THR A 303 -19.15 -16.61 44.11
CA THR A 303 -19.93 -17.63 44.82
C THR A 303 -20.44 -18.68 43.84
N ALA A 304 -20.46 -19.94 44.31
CA ALA A 304 -20.65 -21.17 43.54
C ALA A 304 -21.93 -21.25 42.68
N PRO A 305 -21.94 -22.04 41.58
CA PRO A 305 -23.04 -22.07 40.61
C PRO A 305 -24.20 -22.99 41.05
N PRO A 306 -25.46 -22.56 40.91
CA PRO A 306 -26.62 -23.46 40.89
C PRO A 306 -26.87 -24.03 39.47
N PRO A 307 -27.61 -25.15 39.35
CA PRO A 307 -27.62 -26.00 38.17
C PRO A 307 -28.46 -25.45 37.01
N ALA A 308 -28.13 -25.90 35.80
CA ALA A 308 -28.70 -25.46 34.53
C ALA A 308 -30.20 -25.79 34.35
N PRO A 309 -31.01 -24.87 33.82
CA PRO A 309 -32.30 -25.20 33.20
C PRO A 309 -32.14 -25.51 31.71
N GLU A 310 -33.00 -26.42 31.24
CA GLU A 310 -33.11 -26.95 29.87
C GLU A 310 -33.47 -25.89 28.81
N PRO A 311 -33.14 -26.10 27.52
CA PRO A 311 -33.21 -25.07 26.49
C PRO A 311 -34.64 -24.81 26.00
N VAL A 312 -35.03 -23.54 25.99
CA VAL A 312 -36.23 -23.03 25.30
C VAL A 312 -35.80 -22.50 23.93
N PRO A 313 -36.52 -22.81 22.81
CA PRO A 313 -36.08 -22.40 21.48
C PRO A 313 -36.21 -20.88 21.30
N VAL A 314 -35.10 -20.24 20.91
CA VAL A 314 -35.05 -18.81 20.59
C VAL A 314 -35.54 -18.62 19.15
N ALA A 315 -36.65 -17.90 18.97
CA ALA A 315 -37.07 -17.39 17.68
C ALA A 315 -36.15 -16.23 17.26
N ALA A 316 -35.63 -16.27 16.04
CA ALA A 316 -34.82 -15.21 15.45
C ALA A 316 -35.72 -13.98 15.18
N GLY A 317 -35.54 -12.92 15.97
CA GLY A 317 -36.14 -11.60 15.75
C GLY A 317 -35.06 -10.59 15.37
N THR A 318 -35.04 -10.15 14.12
CA THR A 318 -34.27 -9.00 13.64
C THR A 318 -34.77 -7.74 14.34
N GLN A 319 -33.95 -7.13 15.21
CA GLN A 319 -34.26 -5.83 15.78
C GLN A 319 -34.08 -4.75 14.71
N SER A 320 -35.13 -3.95 14.50
CA SER A 320 -35.10 -2.73 13.70
C SER A 320 -35.54 -1.55 14.55
N ALA A 321 -34.81 -0.44 14.50
CA ALA A 321 -35.16 0.81 15.19
C ALA A 321 -35.54 1.89 14.17
N GLU A 322 -36.53 2.72 14.49
CA GLU A 322 -36.95 3.87 13.68
C GLU A 322 -36.49 5.18 14.31
N PHE A 323 -35.98 6.09 13.48
CA PHE A 323 -35.54 7.42 13.88
C PHE A 323 -36.18 8.47 12.97
N ASP A 324 -36.56 9.60 13.54
CA ASP A 324 -36.98 10.78 12.81
C ASP A 324 -35.74 11.67 12.62
N VAL A 325 -35.29 11.84 11.38
CA VAL A 325 -34.09 12.60 11.02
C VAL A 325 -34.53 13.83 10.23
N GLU A 326 -34.26 15.02 10.77
CA GLU A 326 -34.56 16.29 10.12
C GLU A 326 -33.35 16.74 9.29
N VAL A 327 -33.57 16.96 7.99
CA VAL A 327 -32.55 17.51 7.07
C VAL A 327 -33.17 18.69 6.35
N GLU A 328 -32.53 19.86 6.49
CA GLU A 328 -32.97 21.13 5.89
C GLU A 328 -34.45 21.51 6.16
N GLY A 329 -34.96 21.15 7.35
CA GLY A 329 -36.31 21.52 7.81
C GLY A 329 -37.42 20.53 7.44
N GLU A 330 -37.09 19.42 6.79
CA GLU A 330 -38.02 18.30 6.57
C GLU A 330 -37.60 17.07 7.38
N ILE A 331 -38.58 16.44 8.06
CA ILE A 331 -38.37 15.29 8.94
C ILE A 331 -38.63 13.99 8.16
N PHE A 332 -37.60 13.15 8.05
CA PHE A 332 -37.65 11.83 7.42
C PHE A 332 -37.63 10.71 8.47
N LYS A 333 -38.58 9.77 8.39
CA LYS A 333 -38.58 8.58 9.25
C LYS A 333 -37.72 7.48 8.62
N VAL A 334 -36.63 7.12 9.28
CA VAL A 334 -35.67 6.11 8.82
C VAL A 334 -35.71 4.89 9.74
N ARG A 335 -36.03 3.72 9.18
CA ARG A 335 -35.97 2.42 9.87
C ARG A 335 -34.64 1.73 9.55
N VAL A 336 -33.87 1.38 10.57
CA VAL A 336 -32.59 0.67 10.43
C VAL A 336 -32.70 -0.73 11.04
N SER A 337 -32.42 -1.77 10.24
CA SER A 337 -32.36 -3.17 10.68
C SER A 337 -30.95 -3.75 10.52
N GLY A 338 -30.44 -4.44 11.54
CA GLY A 338 -29.08 -4.97 11.56
C GLY A 338 -28.92 -6.32 10.84
N ALA A 339 -28.19 -6.32 9.73
CA ALA A 339 -27.14 -7.24 9.27
C ALA A 339 -26.88 -6.97 7.78
N GLY A 340 -25.75 -6.34 7.45
CA GLY A 340 -25.39 -5.96 6.07
C GLY A 340 -26.00 -4.61 5.67
N LEU A 341 -25.14 -3.60 5.55
CA LEU A 341 -25.54 -2.27 5.07
C LEU A 341 -26.14 -2.37 3.67
N SER A 342 -27.46 -2.20 3.59
CA SER A 342 -28.11 -1.69 2.39
C SER A 342 -29.19 -0.70 2.81
N VAL A 343 -29.10 0.51 2.27
CA VAL A 343 -30.14 1.53 2.41
C VAL A 343 -30.91 1.51 1.09
N ALA A 344 -32.16 1.06 1.12
CA ALA A 344 -33.07 1.18 -0.02
C ALA A 344 -34.01 2.37 0.23
N ALA A 345 -33.99 3.36 -0.66
CA ALA A 345 -34.98 4.43 -0.64
C ALA A 345 -36.30 3.95 -1.24
N ALA A 346 -37.40 4.12 -0.51
CA ALA A 346 -38.76 3.94 -1.04
C ALA A 346 -39.24 5.27 -1.69
N PRO A 347 -39.99 5.23 -2.80
CA PRO A 347 -40.37 6.44 -3.51
C PRO A 347 -41.61 7.09 -2.87
N GLY A 348 -41.51 8.37 -2.52
CA GLY A 348 -42.64 9.17 -2.03
C GLY A 348 -42.50 10.64 -2.41
N GLY A 349 -43.46 11.11 -3.23
CA GLY A 349 -44.00 12.48 -3.25
C GLY A 349 -43.06 13.65 -3.58
N ALA A 350 -43.25 14.26 -4.75
CA ALA A 350 -42.60 15.51 -5.13
C ALA A 350 -43.12 16.73 -4.34
N PRO A 351 -42.24 17.70 -4.05
CA PRO A 351 -42.59 19.11 -4.19
C PRO A 351 -41.71 19.84 -5.21
N THR A 352 -42.30 20.89 -5.74
CA THR A 352 -41.87 21.70 -6.87
C THR A 352 -40.88 22.80 -6.49
N GLY A 353 -39.82 22.93 -7.30
CA GLY A 353 -39.23 24.21 -7.69
C GLY A 353 -38.08 24.77 -6.85
N ALA A 354 -36.84 24.57 -7.30
CA ALA A 354 -35.87 25.61 -7.70
C ALA A 354 -34.42 25.10 -7.66
N ASN A 355 -33.68 25.37 -8.74
CA ASN A 355 -32.27 25.06 -9.01
C ASN A 355 -31.82 23.60 -8.91
N SER A 356 -32.01 22.90 -10.03
CA SER A 356 -31.34 21.64 -10.35
C SER A 356 -29.83 21.78 -10.25
N ALA A 357 -29.23 21.16 -9.24
CA ALA A 357 -27.87 20.66 -9.33
C ALA A 357 -27.76 19.76 -10.58
N PRO A 358 -26.61 19.75 -11.30
CA PRO A 358 -26.45 18.90 -12.46
C PRO A 358 -26.76 17.45 -12.07
N ALA A 359 -27.63 16.79 -12.85
CA ALA A 359 -27.91 15.38 -12.65
C ALA A 359 -26.58 14.60 -12.64
N PRO A 360 -26.43 13.57 -11.77
CA PRO A 360 -25.21 12.77 -11.73
C PRO A 360 -24.87 12.24 -13.13
N PRO A 361 -23.59 12.24 -13.52
CA PRO A 361 -23.17 11.89 -14.86
C PRO A 361 -23.65 10.49 -15.24
N LYS A 362 -24.39 10.39 -16.35
CA LYS A 362 -24.91 9.11 -16.85
C LYS A 362 -23.75 8.29 -17.42
N ILE A 363 -23.56 7.09 -16.91
CA ILE A 363 -22.60 6.12 -17.45
C ILE A 363 -23.20 5.54 -18.74
N GLY A 364 -22.50 5.70 -19.85
CA GLY A 364 -22.88 5.19 -21.17
C GLY A 364 -21.68 4.83 -22.03
N GLU A 365 -21.95 4.40 -23.26
CA GLU A 365 -20.91 4.08 -24.26
C GLU A 365 -20.02 5.32 -24.50
N GLY A 366 -18.69 5.15 -24.40
CA GLY A 366 -17.72 6.25 -24.49
C GLY A 366 -17.45 7.02 -23.19
N THR A 367 -18.00 6.60 -22.05
CA THR A 367 -17.64 7.18 -20.73
C THR A 367 -16.34 6.56 -20.22
N VAL A 368 -15.36 7.40 -19.90
CA VAL A 368 -14.11 6.98 -19.27
C VAL A 368 -14.29 7.02 -17.76
N LEU A 369 -14.03 5.89 -17.10
CA LEU A 369 -14.23 5.71 -15.66
C LEU A 369 -12.89 5.65 -14.92
N ALA A 370 -12.88 6.05 -13.65
CA ALA A 370 -11.72 5.85 -12.77
C ALA A 370 -11.52 4.36 -12.49
N PRO A 371 -10.36 3.77 -12.84
CA PRO A 371 -10.10 2.34 -12.62
C PRO A 371 -9.87 2.01 -11.13
N MET A 372 -9.51 3.02 -10.34
CA MET A 372 -9.22 2.87 -8.92
C MET A 372 -9.43 4.20 -8.18
N GLN A 373 -9.44 4.13 -6.85
CA GLN A 373 -9.46 5.33 -6.02
C GLN A 373 -8.12 6.07 -6.16
N GLY A 374 -8.16 7.38 -6.37
CA GLY A 374 -6.95 8.19 -6.42
C GLY A 374 -7.23 9.68 -6.61
N LEU A 375 -6.17 10.48 -6.61
CA LEU A 375 -6.19 11.92 -6.81
C LEU A 375 -6.00 12.23 -8.30
N ILE A 376 -6.88 13.00 -8.93
CA ILE A 376 -6.66 13.48 -10.30
C ILE A 376 -5.56 14.52 -10.27
N VAL A 377 -4.38 14.19 -10.80
CA VAL A 377 -3.22 15.10 -10.83
C VAL A 377 -3.18 15.96 -12.08
N LYS A 378 -3.79 15.50 -13.18
CA LYS A 378 -3.85 16.26 -14.44
C LYS A 378 -5.03 15.87 -15.31
N VAL A 379 -5.65 16.83 -16.00
CA VAL A 379 -6.64 16.57 -17.05
C VAL A 379 -6.21 17.29 -18.34
N PRO A 380 -5.49 16.61 -19.26
CA PRO A 380 -4.89 17.25 -20.44
C PRO A 380 -5.89 17.61 -21.54
N VAL A 381 -7.17 17.22 -21.42
CA VAL A 381 -8.22 17.42 -22.44
C VAL A 381 -9.33 18.33 -21.96
N LYS A 382 -10.00 19.01 -22.89
CA LYS A 382 -11.15 19.89 -22.63
C LYS A 382 -12.37 19.45 -23.45
N PRO A 383 -13.59 19.79 -23.00
CA PRO A 383 -14.79 19.60 -23.83
C PRO A 383 -14.61 20.25 -25.21
N GLY A 384 -14.76 19.44 -26.26
CA GLY A 384 -14.56 19.84 -27.64
C GLY A 384 -13.31 19.28 -28.32
N ASP A 385 -12.35 18.77 -27.56
CA ASP A 385 -11.10 18.23 -28.12
C ASP A 385 -11.33 16.88 -28.83
N MET A 386 -10.56 16.62 -29.88
CA MET A 386 -10.56 15.34 -30.58
C MET A 386 -9.49 14.44 -29.97
N VAL A 387 -9.89 13.25 -29.52
CA VAL A 387 -8.99 12.23 -28.95
C VAL A 387 -9.01 10.96 -29.78
N LYS A 388 -7.85 10.31 -29.89
CA LYS A 388 -7.68 9.02 -30.55
C LYS A 388 -7.69 7.90 -29.53
N LEU A 389 -7.95 6.68 -29.99
CA LEU A 389 -7.80 5.47 -29.19
C LEU A 389 -6.40 5.42 -28.56
N GLY A 390 -6.33 5.27 -27.24
CA GLY A 390 -5.08 5.21 -26.48
C GLY A 390 -4.52 6.56 -26.04
N ASP A 391 -5.14 7.69 -26.39
CA ASP A 391 -4.69 8.99 -25.89
C ASP A 391 -4.94 9.12 -24.38
N VAL A 392 -3.99 9.76 -23.68
CA VAL A 392 -4.11 10.05 -22.24
C VAL A 392 -5.12 11.18 -22.03
N VAL A 393 -6.17 10.90 -21.26
CA VAL A 393 -7.30 11.83 -21.03
C VAL A 393 -7.40 12.30 -19.57
N ALA A 394 -6.78 11.59 -18.62
CA ALA A 394 -6.57 12.04 -17.25
C ALA A 394 -5.32 11.37 -16.67
N VAL A 395 -4.70 11.95 -15.66
CA VAL A 395 -3.62 11.34 -14.89
C VAL A 395 -4.06 11.26 -13.44
N LEU A 396 -4.01 10.06 -12.86
CA LEU A 396 -4.51 9.75 -11.52
C LEU A 396 -3.38 9.26 -10.64
N GLU A 397 -3.15 9.92 -9.52
CA GLU A 397 -2.20 9.48 -8.49
C GLU A 397 -2.92 8.60 -7.46
N ALA A 398 -2.50 7.34 -7.35
CA ALA A 398 -2.94 6.43 -6.32
C ALA A 398 -1.71 5.76 -5.70
N MET A 399 -1.70 5.63 -4.38
CA MET A 399 -0.60 4.96 -3.66
C MET A 399 0.80 5.53 -3.99
N LYS A 400 0.91 6.86 -4.15
CA LYS A 400 2.14 7.61 -4.52
C LYS A 400 2.66 7.32 -5.94
N MET A 401 1.82 6.75 -6.82
CA MET A 401 2.14 6.42 -8.21
C MET A 401 1.16 7.13 -9.14
N GLN A 402 1.65 7.70 -10.24
CA GLN A 402 0.82 8.33 -11.26
C GLN A 402 0.47 7.31 -12.35
N ASN A 403 -0.83 7.18 -12.62
CA ASN A 403 -1.39 6.31 -13.64
C ASN A 403 -2.02 7.17 -14.73
N ASP A 404 -1.54 7.01 -15.96
CA ASP A 404 -2.17 7.61 -17.14
C ASP A 404 -3.47 6.87 -17.47
N ILE A 405 -4.58 7.60 -17.44
CA ILE A 405 -5.89 7.10 -17.84
C ILE A 405 -6.06 7.37 -19.33
N VAL A 406 -6.10 6.30 -20.12
CA VAL A 406 -6.25 6.36 -21.58
C VAL A 406 -7.70 6.14 -22.01
N THR A 407 -8.09 6.72 -23.15
CA THR A 407 -9.39 6.42 -23.76
C THR A 407 -9.38 5.12 -24.58
N THR A 408 -10.47 4.35 -24.48
CA THR A 408 -10.73 3.13 -25.28
C THR A 408 -11.58 3.40 -26.53
N VAL A 409 -11.94 4.66 -26.78
CA VAL A 409 -12.68 5.09 -27.98
C VAL A 409 -12.05 6.35 -28.58
N ALA A 410 -12.10 6.47 -29.91
CA ALA A 410 -11.77 7.71 -30.61
C ALA A 410 -13.05 8.54 -30.78
N GLY A 411 -12.96 9.86 -30.60
CA GLY A 411 -14.12 10.73 -30.69
C GLY A 411 -13.87 12.12 -30.16
N LYS A 412 -14.94 12.87 -29.96
CA LYS A 412 -14.89 14.23 -29.42
C LYS A 412 -15.22 14.20 -27.93
N VAL A 413 -14.41 14.86 -27.11
CA VAL A 413 -14.68 14.98 -25.67
C VAL A 413 -15.97 15.80 -25.48
N ALA A 414 -17.03 15.15 -25.03
CA ALA A 414 -18.34 15.75 -24.83
C ALA A 414 -18.42 16.52 -23.51
N ALA A 415 -17.86 15.97 -22.43
CA ALA A 415 -17.84 16.58 -21.12
C ALA A 415 -16.68 16.03 -20.27
N VAL A 416 -16.18 16.86 -19.35
CA VAL A 416 -15.21 16.47 -18.31
C VAL A 416 -15.91 16.66 -16.97
N TYR A 417 -15.95 15.62 -16.14
CA TYR A 417 -16.72 15.57 -14.89
C TYR A 417 -15.88 15.79 -13.64
N VAL A 418 -14.55 15.72 -13.76
CA VAL A 418 -13.60 15.85 -12.64
C VAL A 418 -12.67 17.03 -12.82
N LYS A 419 -12.04 17.47 -11.72
CA LYS A 419 -11.02 18.54 -11.73
C LYS A 419 -9.69 18.05 -11.19
N GLU A 420 -8.61 18.74 -11.56
CA GLU A 420 -7.30 18.53 -10.95
C GLU A 420 -7.37 18.82 -9.44
N GLY A 421 -6.82 17.92 -8.63
CA GLY A 421 -6.90 17.93 -7.17
C GLY A 421 -8.13 17.21 -6.59
N GLU A 422 -9.02 16.68 -7.42
CA GLU A 422 -10.20 15.92 -6.96
C GLU A 422 -9.84 14.46 -6.65
N VAL A 423 -10.33 13.94 -5.53
CA VAL A 423 -10.22 12.51 -5.19
C VAL A 423 -11.40 11.77 -5.80
N VAL A 424 -11.13 10.79 -6.64
CA VAL A 424 -12.14 9.98 -7.32
C VAL A 424 -12.20 8.58 -6.72
N SER A 425 -13.39 7.97 -6.75
CA SER A 425 -13.64 6.58 -6.34
C SER A 425 -13.63 5.64 -7.55
N PRO A 426 -13.43 4.32 -7.36
CA PRO A 426 -13.52 3.35 -8.45
C PRO A 426 -14.86 3.44 -9.17
N ASN A 427 -14.84 3.34 -10.50
CA ASN A 427 -16.00 3.48 -11.40
C ASN A 427 -16.65 4.88 -11.41
N GLN A 428 -16.03 5.90 -10.81
CA GLN A 428 -16.48 7.28 -10.95
C GLN A 428 -16.25 7.78 -12.39
N PRO A 429 -17.25 8.39 -13.05
CA PRO A 429 -17.08 8.98 -14.37
C PRO A 429 -16.08 10.14 -14.36
N LEU A 430 -15.08 10.07 -15.23
CA LEU A 430 -14.06 11.12 -15.39
C LEU A 430 -14.43 12.08 -16.52
N LEU A 431 -14.81 11.54 -17.69
CA LEU A 431 -15.20 12.28 -18.87
C LEU A 431 -16.03 11.41 -19.83
N ALA A 432 -16.73 12.05 -20.75
CA ALA A 432 -17.51 11.38 -21.79
C ALA A 432 -16.96 11.76 -23.17
N ILE A 433 -16.85 10.75 -24.04
CA ILE A 433 -16.45 10.90 -25.44
C ILE A 433 -17.64 10.47 -26.31
N GLY A 434 -17.97 11.28 -27.31
CA GLY A 434 -19.08 11.05 -28.23
C GLY A 434 -18.76 11.33 -29.68
#